data_AF-Q20ZM6-F1
#
_entry.id   AF-Q20ZM6-F1
#
_cell.length_a   1.000
_cell.length_b   1.000
_cell.length_c   1.000
_cell.angle_alpha   90.00
_cell.angle_beta   90.00
_cell.angle_gamma   90.00
#
_symmetry.space_group_name_H-M   'P 1'
#
loop_
_entity.id
_entity.type
_entity.pdbx_description
1 polymer ?
#
loop_
_entity_poly.entity_id
_entity_poly.type
_entity_poly.pdbx_seq_one_letter_code
_entity_poly.pdbx_strand_id
1 'polypeptide(L)'
;MADTVPSADKIFMVMNAPFDPASHSNNELSPNVCSMFGVADPGSEFDDRRCTDRATDRILAMASRALAQSDFRPAGSVYLAALKVALWEEPPAFGTDIYADNYRVASLDGQWLAIALIANAEREGGVARHAWSLAAFSADSEDRQVLKRHAVNESRNTLAYLTLLDLSFPEVISSAFRRELHELSPGYAMEQDLIVVDQSPDSRPPALDDFLQMNIAGLRTAVRVEMLRSALAVHCPFENLPAAATVQDIILRNEFRDIASIGILIERRVHGLEAVDISRLFCRGLREFNRRTSEEPIEFSYHQRFGNYP
;
A
#
# COMPACT_ATOMS: atom_id res chain seq x y z
N MET A 1 16.38 -22.90 1.04
CA MET A 1 16.68 -22.33 2.38
C MET A 1 15.39 -21.70 2.85
N ALA A 2 14.89 -22.08 4.04
CA ALA A 2 13.69 -21.45 4.59
C ALA A 2 14.13 -20.12 5.20
N ASP A 3 13.85 -19.02 4.52
CA ASP A 3 14.14 -17.67 5.02
C ASP A 3 13.23 -17.42 6.23
N THR A 4 13.82 -17.44 7.42
CA THR A 4 13.15 -17.00 8.64
C THR A 4 13.00 -15.50 8.58
N VAL A 5 11.86 -15.06 8.06
CA VAL A 5 11.32 -13.71 8.30
C VAL A 5 11.37 -13.45 9.82
N PRO A 6 11.80 -12.27 10.29
CA PRO A 6 11.72 -11.94 11.72
C PRO A 6 10.29 -12.21 12.21
N SER A 7 10.10 -13.16 13.13
CA SER A 7 8.76 -13.44 13.63
C SER A 7 8.21 -12.17 14.29
N ALA A 8 6.91 -11.92 14.14
CA ALA A 8 6.23 -10.78 14.76
C ALA A 8 6.60 -10.61 16.24
N ASP A 9 6.94 -11.70 16.93
CA ASP A 9 7.40 -11.73 18.33
C ASP A 9 8.63 -10.83 18.59
N LYS A 10 9.54 -10.66 17.62
CA LYS A 10 10.71 -9.78 17.76
C LYS A 10 10.33 -8.29 17.70
N ILE A 11 9.38 -7.93 16.86
CA ILE A 11 8.87 -6.55 16.73
C ILE A 11 8.21 -6.13 18.06
N PHE A 12 7.51 -7.05 18.72
CA PHE A 12 6.87 -6.82 20.01
C PHE A 12 7.86 -6.62 21.18
N MET A 13 8.99 -7.34 21.20
CA MET A 13 9.94 -7.22 22.31
C MET A 13 10.62 -5.85 22.41
N VAL A 14 10.80 -5.15 21.29
CA VAL A 14 11.52 -3.86 21.26
C VAL A 14 10.62 -2.68 21.67
N MET A 15 9.31 -2.78 21.43
CA MET A 15 8.35 -1.68 21.65
C MET A 15 7.69 -1.68 23.03
N ASN A 16 8.00 -2.66 23.89
CA ASN A 16 7.47 -2.75 25.27
C ASN A 16 8.29 -1.93 26.30
N ALA A 17 9.22 -1.07 25.85
CA ALA A 17 9.74 -0.03 26.73
C ALA A 17 8.57 0.91 27.09
N PRO A 18 8.38 1.28 28.38
CA PRO A 18 7.28 2.15 28.78
C PRO A 18 7.38 3.47 28.00
N PHE A 19 6.47 3.64 27.04
CA PHE A 19 6.25 4.91 26.38
C PHE A 19 5.65 5.83 27.44
N ASP A 20 6.38 6.89 27.82
CA ASP A 20 5.89 7.90 28.77
C ASP A 20 5.18 9.02 27.99
N PRO A 21 3.84 8.99 27.85
CA PRO A 21 3.10 10.03 27.15
C PRO A 21 3.21 11.39 27.85
N ALA A 22 3.72 11.47 29.09
CA ALA A 22 3.88 12.72 29.82
C ALA A 22 5.17 13.49 29.44
N SER A 23 6.07 12.90 28.65
CA SER A 23 7.33 13.53 28.24
C SER A 23 7.23 14.43 27.00
N HIS A 24 6.06 14.49 26.35
CA HIS A 24 5.78 15.42 25.26
C HIS A 24 4.69 16.40 25.69
N SER A 25 5.12 17.63 25.97
CA SER A 25 4.27 18.74 26.39
C SER A 25 3.08 18.90 25.45
N ASN A 26 1.88 18.97 26.03
CA ASN A 26 0.62 19.32 25.39
C ASN A 26 0.79 20.42 24.33
N ASN A 27 0.91 20.03 23.06
CA ASN A 27 0.52 20.91 21.96
C ASN A 27 -1.00 20.91 21.94
N GLU A 28 -1.61 21.96 22.50
CA GLU A 28 -3.02 22.24 22.28
C GLU A 28 -3.28 22.27 20.77
N LEU A 29 -3.95 21.24 20.27
CA LEU A 29 -4.45 21.19 18.90
C LEU A 29 -5.31 22.44 18.68
N SER A 30 -4.89 23.30 17.75
CA SER A 30 -5.63 24.51 17.40
C SER A 30 -7.08 24.15 17.05
N PRO A 31 -8.09 24.85 17.59
CA PRO A 31 -9.50 24.50 17.45
C PRO A 31 -10.07 24.60 16.02
N ASN A 32 -9.26 24.98 15.03
CA ASN A 32 -9.67 25.13 13.63
C ASN A 32 -9.61 23.85 12.78
N VAL A 33 -9.24 22.69 13.33
CA VAL A 33 -9.23 21.42 12.57
C VAL A 33 -10.51 20.59 12.77
N CYS A 34 -11.35 20.91 13.76
CA CYS A 34 -12.55 20.14 14.08
C CYS A 34 -13.85 20.56 13.35
N SER A 35 -13.88 21.67 12.60
CA SER A 35 -15.16 22.21 12.07
C SER A 35 -15.54 21.81 10.64
N MET A 36 -14.88 20.81 10.02
CA MET A 36 -15.20 20.38 8.64
C MET A 36 -15.94 19.04 8.52
N PHE A 37 -16.17 18.32 9.62
CA PHE A 37 -16.70 16.96 9.55
C PHE A 37 -17.97 16.84 10.39
N GLY A 38 -19.11 17.00 9.72
CA GLY A 38 -20.43 16.82 10.32
C GLY A 38 -20.56 15.42 10.89
N VAL A 39 -20.78 15.34 12.19
CA VAL A 39 -21.12 14.09 12.88
C VAL A 39 -22.52 13.70 12.41
N ALA A 40 -22.63 12.52 11.77
CA ALA A 40 -23.90 12.03 11.24
C ALA A 40 -24.89 11.68 12.36
N ASP A 41 -26.17 11.88 12.07
CA ASP A 41 -27.30 11.55 12.95
C ASP A 41 -27.40 10.02 13.13
N PRO A 42 -27.34 9.48 14.35
CA PRO A 42 -27.35 8.03 14.61
C PRO A 42 -28.66 7.31 14.23
N GLY A 43 -29.64 8.01 13.65
CA GLY A 43 -30.92 7.46 13.17
C GLY A 43 -31.10 7.37 11.66
N SER A 44 -30.16 7.83 10.82
CA SER A 44 -30.32 7.71 9.37
C SER A 44 -29.95 6.29 8.90
N GLU A 45 -30.88 5.59 8.24
CA GLU A 45 -30.56 4.37 7.49
C GLU A 45 -29.33 4.64 6.62
N PHE A 46 -28.25 3.92 6.91
CA PHE A 46 -26.97 4.06 6.24
C PHE A 46 -27.16 3.58 4.79
N ASP A 47 -27.23 4.51 3.84
CA ASP A 47 -27.36 4.21 2.40
C ASP A 47 -26.02 3.68 1.88
N ASP A 48 -25.81 2.37 2.05
CA ASP A 48 -24.60 1.61 1.67
C ASP A 48 -24.18 1.84 0.21
N ARG A 49 -25.15 2.18 -0.66
CA ARG A 49 -24.88 2.49 -2.07
C ARG A 49 -24.07 3.77 -2.25
N ARG A 50 -24.34 4.83 -1.47
CA ARG A 50 -23.59 6.10 -1.59
C ARG A 50 -22.13 5.97 -1.18
N CYS A 51 -21.84 5.11 -0.20
CA CYS A 51 -20.46 4.83 0.22
C CYS A 51 -19.69 4.07 -0.86
N THR A 52 -20.36 3.12 -1.52
CA THR A 52 -19.79 2.33 -2.62
C THR A 52 -19.46 3.18 -3.85
N ASP A 53 -20.34 4.13 -4.20
CA ASP A 53 -20.12 5.07 -5.32
C ASP A 53 -18.84 5.90 -5.12
N ARG A 54 -18.67 6.48 -3.92
CA ARG A 54 -17.50 7.31 -3.60
C ARG A 54 -16.18 6.54 -3.60
N ALA A 55 -16.18 5.33 -3.04
CA ALA A 55 -15.02 4.46 -3.01
C ALA A 55 -14.53 4.13 -4.43
N THR A 56 -15.48 3.76 -5.29
CA THR A 56 -15.24 3.46 -6.71
C THR A 56 -14.68 4.67 -7.43
N ASP A 57 -15.31 5.83 -7.28
CA ASP A 57 -14.90 7.07 -7.95
C ASP A 57 -13.50 7.50 -7.52
N ARG A 58 -13.14 7.38 -6.24
CA ARG A 58 -11.81 7.73 -5.74
C ARG A 58 -10.73 6.87 -6.37
N ILE A 59 -10.90 5.54 -6.38
CA ILE A 59 -9.91 4.61 -6.93
C ILE A 59 -9.78 4.78 -8.45
N LEU A 60 -10.92 4.94 -9.14
CA LEU A 60 -10.91 5.18 -10.58
C LEU A 60 -10.24 6.52 -10.92
N ALA A 61 -10.44 7.56 -10.10
CA ALA A 61 -9.77 8.84 -10.26
C ALA A 61 -8.25 8.72 -10.07
N MET A 62 -7.78 7.90 -9.13
CA MET A 62 -6.34 7.61 -8.96
C MET A 62 -5.77 6.91 -10.18
N ALA A 63 -6.40 5.83 -10.66
CA ALA A 63 -5.96 5.13 -11.86
C ALA A 63 -5.92 6.05 -13.09
N SER A 64 -6.97 6.88 -13.25
CA SER A 64 -7.05 7.86 -14.34
C SER A 64 -5.96 8.93 -14.23
N ARG A 65 -5.70 9.44 -13.02
CA ARG A 65 -4.63 10.42 -12.77
C ARG A 65 -3.26 9.83 -13.04
N ALA A 66 -3.00 8.61 -12.61
CA ALA A 66 -1.77 7.88 -12.87
C ALA A 66 -1.52 7.78 -14.39
N LEU A 67 -2.51 7.33 -15.15
CA LEU A 67 -2.40 7.25 -16.61
C LEU A 67 -2.20 8.63 -17.26
N ALA A 68 -2.90 9.67 -16.80
CA ALA A 68 -2.76 11.02 -17.33
C ALA A 68 -1.37 11.65 -17.10
N GLN A 69 -0.59 11.14 -16.15
CA GLN A 69 0.81 11.54 -15.92
C GLN A 69 1.79 10.84 -16.85
N SER A 70 1.35 9.81 -17.57
CA SER A 70 2.13 9.15 -18.60
C SER A 70 1.83 9.76 -19.98
N ASP A 71 2.71 9.55 -20.96
CA ASP A 71 2.45 9.96 -22.35
C ASP A 71 1.32 9.15 -23.03
N PHE A 72 0.73 8.19 -22.30
CA PHE A 72 -0.37 7.38 -22.77
C PHE A 72 -1.70 8.14 -22.69
N ARG A 73 -2.38 8.29 -23.83
CA ARG A 73 -3.69 8.94 -23.94
C ARG A 73 -4.76 7.95 -24.37
N PRO A 74 -5.55 7.39 -23.45
CA PRO A 74 -6.53 6.39 -23.84
C PRO A 74 -7.93 6.98 -23.81
N ALA A 75 -8.31 7.64 -24.90
CA ALA A 75 -9.75 7.76 -25.14
C ALA A 75 -10.30 6.33 -25.31
N GLY A 76 -11.09 5.86 -24.34
CA GLY A 76 -11.68 4.52 -24.36
C GLY A 76 -10.76 3.38 -23.88
N SER A 77 -9.92 3.61 -22.85
CA SER A 77 -9.13 2.54 -22.20
C SER A 77 -10.01 1.35 -21.81
N VAL A 78 -9.69 0.18 -22.34
CA VAL A 78 -10.31 -1.09 -21.94
C VAL A 78 -9.96 -1.40 -20.48
N TYR A 79 -8.73 -1.09 -20.04
CA TYR A 79 -8.29 -1.20 -18.65
C TYR A 79 -9.18 -0.39 -17.69
N LEU A 80 -9.38 0.92 -17.93
CA LEU A 80 -10.20 1.74 -17.03
C LEU A 80 -11.68 1.31 -17.05
N ALA A 81 -12.20 0.90 -18.20
CA ALA A 81 -13.57 0.40 -18.31
C ALA A 81 -13.75 -0.91 -17.51
N ALA A 82 -12.82 -1.86 -17.65
CA ALA A 82 -12.84 -3.12 -16.92
C ALA A 82 -12.64 -2.92 -15.41
N LEU A 83 -11.71 -2.05 -15.02
CA LEU A 83 -11.50 -1.69 -13.62
C LEU A 83 -12.77 -1.07 -13.01
N LYS A 84 -13.43 -0.15 -13.72
CA LYS A 84 -14.69 0.47 -13.25
C LYS A 84 -15.78 -0.58 -13.00
N VAL A 85 -15.99 -1.50 -13.94
CA VAL A 85 -16.96 -2.60 -13.76
C VAL A 85 -16.58 -3.45 -12.56
N ALA A 86 -15.30 -3.78 -12.40
CA ALA A 86 -14.87 -4.63 -11.31
C ALA A 86 -14.96 -3.96 -9.94
N LEU A 87 -14.68 -2.65 -9.83
CA LEU A 87 -14.87 -1.90 -8.59
C LEU A 87 -16.34 -1.82 -8.18
N TRP A 88 -17.26 -1.82 -9.16
CA TRP A 88 -18.70 -1.84 -8.90
C TRP A 88 -19.18 -3.20 -8.37
N GLU A 89 -18.73 -4.28 -9.01
CA GLU A 89 -19.13 -5.65 -8.66
C GLU A 89 -18.42 -6.16 -7.40
N GLU A 90 -17.17 -5.74 -7.17
CA GLU A 90 -16.29 -6.20 -6.08
C GLU A 90 -15.68 -4.99 -5.35
N PRO A 91 -16.50 -4.18 -4.67
CA PRO A 91 -16.06 -2.93 -4.06
C PRO A 91 -14.94 -3.20 -3.06
N PRO A 92 -13.77 -2.57 -3.23
CA PRO A 92 -12.64 -2.83 -2.35
C PRO A 92 -12.88 -2.21 -0.98
N ALA A 93 -12.64 -3.01 0.08
CA ALA A 93 -12.81 -2.55 1.46
C ALA A 93 -11.99 -1.28 1.74
N PHE A 94 -10.78 -1.19 1.18
CA PHE A 94 -9.86 -0.07 1.38
C PHE A 94 -10.32 1.27 0.78
N GLY A 95 -11.33 1.26 -0.09
CA GLY A 95 -11.89 2.49 -0.67
C GLY A 95 -13.02 3.11 0.16
N THR A 96 -13.55 2.39 1.16
CA THR A 96 -14.75 2.78 1.90
C THR A 96 -14.48 3.82 2.98
N ASP A 97 -15.50 4.64 3.31
CA ASP A 97 -15.42 5.60 4.42
C ASP A 97 -15.21 4.90 5.76
N ILE A 98 -15.83 3.72 5.97
CA ILE A 98 -15.65 2.89 7.18
C ILE A 98 -14.19 2.48 7.34
N TYR A 99 -13.52 2.07 6.26
CA TYR A 99 -12.11 1.72 6.31
C TYR A 99 -11.24 2.92 6.67
N ALA A 100 -11.51 4.09 6.08
CA ALA A 100 -10.79 5.32 6.38
C ALA A 100 -10.97 5.76 7.85
N ASP A 101 -12.18 5.63 8.40
CA ASP A 101 -12.46 5.93 9.80
C ASP A 101 -11.76 4.97 10.75
N ASN A 102 -11.81 3.67 10.48
CA ASN A 102 -11.11 2.68 11.28
C ASN A 102 -9.59 2.91 11.25
N TYR A 103 -9.03 3.20 10.06
CA TYR A 103 -7.62 3.55 9.92
C TYR A 103 -7.27 4.80 10.75
N ARG A 104 -8.08 5.85 10.64
CA ARG A 104 -7.90 7.10 11.41
C ARG A 104 -7.89 6.84 12.91
N VAL A 105 -8.88 6.10 13.43
CA VAL A 105 -8.99 5.76 14.86
C VAL A 105 -7.79 4.92 15.32
N ALA A 106 -7.45 3.85 14.60
CA ALA A 106 -6.33 2.98 14.96
C ALA A 106 -5.00 3.73 14.92
N SER A 107 -4.82 4.64 13.95
CA SER A 107 -3.61 5.44 13.80
C SER A 107 -3.40 6.49 14.90
N LEU A 108 -4.35 6.70 15.81
CA LEU A 108 -4.14 7.52 17.00
C LEU A 108 -3.21 6.84 18.02
N ASP A 109 -3.07 5.52 17.94
CA ASP A 109 -2.09 4.75 18.72
C ASP A 109 -0.74 4.74 17.99
N GLY A 110 0.29 5.31 18.63
CA GLY A 110 1.64 5.39 18.07
C GLY A 110 2.29 4.02 17.88
N GLN A 111 2.02 3.07 18.77
CA GLN A 111 2.52 1.69 18.62
C GLN A 111 1.89 1.01 17.40
N TRP A 112 0.58 1.20 17.23
CA TRP A 112 -0.12 0.71 16.03
C TRP A 112 0.48 1.30 14.76
N LEU A 113 0.71 2.62 14.72
CA LEU A 113 1.28 3.29 13.56
C LEU A 113 2.69 2.79 13.23
N ALA A 114 3.55 2.62 14.24
CA ALA A 114 4.89 2.07 14.06
C ALA A 114 4.86 0.65 13.48
N ILE A 115 3.99 -0.22 14.01
CA ILE A 115 3.78 -1.58 13.48
C ILE A 115 3.27 -1.53 12.04
N ALA A 116 2.32 -0.64 11.75
CA ALA A 116 1.78 -0.47 10.40
C ALA A 116 2.85 -0.03 9.40
N LEU A 117 3.77 0.87 9.78
CA LEU A 117 4.90 1.28 8.94
C LEU A 117 5.87 0.12 8.66
N ILE A 118 6.20 -0.69 9.67
CA ILE A 118 7.06 -1.88 9.50
C ILE A 118 6.37 -2.92 8.60
N ALA A 119 5.08 -3.20 8.83
CA ALA A 119 4.32 -4.16 8.04
C ALA A 119 4.19 -3.71 6.58
N ASN A 120 4.02 -2.40 6.32
CA ASN A 120 4.06 -1.87 4.96
C ASN A 120 5.45 -2.02 4.34
N ALA A 121 6.52 -1.73 5.08
CA ALA A 121 7.90 -1.92 4.59
C ALA A 121 8.16 -3.38 4.18
N GLU A 122 7.78 -4.34 5.03
CA GLU A 122 7.87 -5.77 4.74
C GLU A 122 7.07 -6.15 3.48
N ARG A 123 5.84 -5.65 3.38
CA ARG A 123 4.97 -5.93 2.23
C ARG A 123 5.59 -5.44 0.92
N GLU A 124 6.08 -4.21 0.87
CA GLU A 124 6.75 -3.70 -0.34
C GLU A 124 8.02 -4.49 -0.66
N GLY A 125 8.74 -4.97 0.36
CA GLY A 125 9.89 -5.85 0.16
C GLY A 125 9.48 -7.18 -0.47
N GLY A 126 8.33 -7.73 -0.06
CA GLY A 126 7.72 -8.91 -0.67
C GLY A 126 7.32 -8.67 -2.14
N VAL A 127 6.63 -7.55 -2.43
CA VAL A 127 6.25 -7.17 -3.80
C VAL A 127 7.48 -6.97 -4.67
N ALA A 128 8.53 -6.34 -4.15
CA ALA A 128 9.79 -6.15 -4.86
C ALA A 128 10.41 -7.49 -5.29
N ARG A 129 10.50 -8.47 -4.37
CA ARG A 129 11.05 -9.82 -4.67
C ARG A 129 10.20 -10.57 -5.71
N HIS A 130 8.88 -10.46 -5.60
CA HIS A 130 7.94 -11.06 -6.54
C HIS A 130 8.13 -10.47 -7.96
N ALA A 131 8.08 -9.14 -8.09
CA ALA A 131 8.25 -8.46 -9.37
C ALA A 131 9.64 -8.70 -10.00
N TRP A 132 10.70 -8.75 -9.19
CA TRP A 132 12.05 -9.07 -9.66
C TRP A 132 12.15 -10.48 -10.23
N SER A 133 11.52 -11.46 -9.55
CA SER A 133 11.45 -12.84 -10.02
C SER A 133 10.72 -12.93 -11.35
N LEU A 134 9.53 -12.32 -11.47
CA LEU A 134 8.78 -12.30 -12.73
C LEU A 134 9.55 -11.61 -13.87
N ALA A 135 10.30 -10.53 -13.56
CA ALA A 135 11.17 -9.88 -14.54
C ALA A 135 12.24 -10.86 -15.06
N ALA A 136 12.88 -11.63 -14.19
CA ALA A 136 13.92 -12.59 -14.56
C ALA A 136 13.41 -13.69 -15.52
N PHE A 137 12.13 -14.07 -15.41
CA PHE A 137 11.49 -15.07 -16.27
C PHE A 137 10.70 -14.50 -17.46
N SER A 138 10.62 -13.17 -17.60
CA SER A 138 9.91 -12.56 -18.73
C SER A 138 10.69 -12.71 -20.03
N ALA A 139 10.09 -13.36 -21.03
CA ALA A 139 10.65 -13.46 -22.37
C ALA A 139 10.52 -12.14 -23.15
N ASP A 140 9.46 -11.38 -22.89
CA ASP A 140 9.24 -10.07 -23.48
C ASP A 140 10.13 -9.01 -22.79
N SER A 141 10.88 -8.26 -23.58
CA SER A 141 11.86 -7.29 -23.08
C SER A 141 11.21 -6.06 -22.44
N GLU A 142 10.03 -5.66 -22.90
CA GLU A 142 9.31 -4.53 -22.36
C GLU A 142 8.69 -4.88 -21.00
N ASP A 143 8.01 -6.03 -20.92
CA ASP A 143 7.48 -6.56 -19.66
C ASP A 143 8.61 -6.72 -18.63
N ARG A 144 9.76 -7.26 -19.06
CA ARG A 144 10.96 -7.39 -18.23
C ARG A 144 11.41 -6.04 -17.67
N GLN A 145 11.45 -5.01 -18.52
CA GLN A 145 11.90 -3.67 -18.11
C GLN A 145 10.93 -3.00 -17.13
N VAL A 146 9.62 -3.13 -17.37
CA VAL A 146 8.58 -2.57 -16.49
C VAL A 146 8.60 -3.29 -15.14
N LEU A 147 8.61 -4.62 -15.11
CA LEU A 147 8.68 -5.41 -13.89
C LEU A 147 9.95 -5.14 -13.09
N LYS A 148 11.10 -5.02 -13.76
CA LYS A 148 12.37 -4.66 -13.10
C LYS A 148 12.28 -3.27 -12.46
N ARG A 149 11.70 -2.29 -13.16
CA ARG A 149 11.52 -0.94 -12.61
C ARG A 149 10.58 -0.93 -11.41
N HIS A 150 9.47 -1.66 -11.50
CA HIS A 150 8.52 -1.80 -10.41
C HIS A 150 9.21 -2.42 -9.19
N ALA A 151 9.94 -3.53 -9.36
CA ALA A 151 10.71 -4.14 -8.27
C ALA A 151 11.72 -3.19 -7.59
N VAL A 152 12.39 -2.33 -8.37
CA VAL A 152 13.31 -1.31 -7.83
C VAL A 152 12.54 -0.22 -7.06
N ASN A 153 11.39 0.22 -7.56
CA ASN A 153 10.56 1.19 -6.86
C ASN A 153 10.05 0.61 -5.53
N GLU A 154 9.57 -0.63 -5.52
CA GLU A 154 9.09 -1.25 -4.28
C GLU A 154 10.21 -1.50 -3.27
N SER A 155 11.41 -1.89 -3.72
CA SER A 155 12.57 -1.98 -2.85
C SER A 155 12.91 -0.62 -2.20
N ARG A 156 12.71 0.49 -2.92
CA ARG A 156 12.88 1.85 -2.37
C ARG A 156 11.73 2.24 -1.45
N ASN A 157 10.49 1.87 -1.78
CA ASN A 157 9.33 2.12 -0.94
C ASN A 157 9.47 1.43 0.43
N THR A 158 10.05 0.21 0.48
CA THR A 158 10.43 -0.44 1.75
C THR A 158 11.29 0.48 2.62
N LEU A 159 12.37 1.04 2.07
CA LEU A 159 13.25 1.95 2.81
C LEU A 159 12.57 3.27 3.15
N ALA A 160 11.66 3.75 2.30
CA ALA A 160 10.88 4.96 2.54
C ALA A 160 9.95 4.79 3.75
N TYR A 161 9.26 3.65 3.90
CA TYR A 161 8.45 3.36 5.08
C TYR A 161 9.29 3.29 6.37
N LEU A 162 10.49 2.70 6.32
CA LEU A 162 11.42 2.71 7.46
C LEU A 162 11.92 4.13 7.79
N THR A 163 12.10 4.97 6.77
CA THR A 163 12.43 6.38 6.96
C THR A 163 11.28 7.12 7.64
N LEU A 164 10.02 6.85 7.27
CA LEU A 164 8.85 7.42 7.95
C LEU A 164 8.76 6.99 9.41
N LEU A 165 9.12 5.73 9.71
CA LEU A 165 9.20 5.21 11.08
C LEU A 165 10.24 6.00 11.90
N ASP A 166 11.45 6.16 11.39
CA ASP A 166 12.52 6.90 12.06
C ASP A 166 12.19 8.39 12.25
N LEU A 167 11.52 9.01 11.28
CA LEU A 167 11.08 10.40 11.36
C LEU A 167 9.98 10.60 12.40
N SER A 168 9.08 9.63 12.53
CA SER A 168 7.90 9.73 13.40
C SER A 168 8.19 9.34 14.84
N PHE A 169 9.11 8.39 15.05
CA PHE A 169 9.46 7.86 16.37
C PHE A 169 10.98 7.90 16.56
N PRO A 170 11.58 9.11 16.60
CA PRO A 170 13.01 9.23 16.79
C PRO A 170 13.43 8.52 18.08
N GLU A 171 14.57 7.83 18.04
CA GLU A 171 15.19 7.15 19.19
C GLU A 171 14.43 5.93 19.76
N VAL A 172 13.21 5.65 19.32
CA VAL A 172 12.44 4.47 19.77
C VAL A 172 13.04 3.17 19.22
N ILE A 173 13.57 3.21 17.99
CA ILE A 173 14.14 2.04 17.32
C ILE A 173 15.64 1.92 17.63
N SER A 174 16.02 0.83 18.31
CA SER A 174 17.43 0.54 18.58
C SER A 174 18.23 0.36 17.29
N SER A 175 19.51 0.71 17.32
CA SER A 175 20.39 0.58 16.15
C SER A 175 20.54 -0.87 15.65
N ALA A 176 20.44 -1.85 16.56
CA ALA A 176 20.46 -3.26 16.20
C ALA A 176 19.19 -3.65 15.45
N PHE A 177 18.02 -3.28 15.96
CA PHE A 177 16.75 -3.58 15.31
C PHE A 177 16.59 -2.82 13.99
N ARG A 178 17.08 -1.57 13.90
CA ARG A 178 17.11 -0.82 12.63
C ARG A 178 17.87 -1.59 11.54
N ARG A 179 19.01 -2.22 11.87
CA ARG A 179 19.73 -3.08 10.90
C ARG A 179 18.88 -4.27 10.45
N GLU A 180 18.18 -4.94 11.37
CA GLU A 180 17.27 -6.04 11.00
C GLU A 180 16.14 -5.56 10.08
N LEU A 181 15.56 -4.37 10.34
CA LEU A 181 14.52 -3.81 9.48
C LEU A 181 15.03 -3.46 8.08
N HIS A 182 16.28 -3.01 7.94
CA HIS A 182 16.85 -2.72 6.61
C HIS A 182 16.91 -3.95 5.69
N GLU A 183 17.02 -5.17 6.25
CA GLU A 183 17.01 -6.43 5.50
C GLU A 183 15.63 -6.73 4.86
N LEU A 184 14.57 -6.01 5.27
CA LEU A 184 13.26 -6.11 4.61
C LEU A 184 13.36 -5.68 3.14
N SER A 185 14.21 -4.70 2.83
CA SER A 185 14.44 -4.25 1.46
C SER A 185 15.44 -5.15 0.75
N PRO A 186 15.14 -5.68 -0.44
CA PRO A 186 16.10 -6.48 -1.20
C PRO A 186 17.24 -5.64 -1.84
N GLY A 187 17.19 -4.31 -1.73
CA GLY A 187 18.24 -3.41 -2.26
C GLY A 187 18.37 -3.45 -3.78
N TYR A 188 17.26 -3.63 -4.51
CA TYR A 188 17.29 -3.75 -5.96
C TYR A 188 17.64 -2.43 -6.66
N ALA A 189 18.39 -2.51 -7.75
CA ALA A 189 18.78 -1.39 -8.61
C ALA A 189 18.64 -1.74 -10.10
N MET A 190 18.50 -0.72 -10.96
CA MET A 190 18.28 -0.94 -12.39
C MET A 190 19.50 -1.53 -13.10
N GLU A 191 20.69 -1.31 -12.54
CA GLU A 191 21.98 -1.74 -13.07
C GLU A 191 22.33 -3.18 -12.67
N GLN A 192 21.67 -3.74 -11.66
CA GLN A 192 21.89 -5.12 -11.22
C GLN A 192 21.34 -6.10 -12.27
N ASP A 193 22.05 -7.19 -12.51
CA ASP A 193 21.54 -8.26 -13.37
C ASP A 193 20.35 -8.98 -12.71
N LEU A 194 19.38 -9.38 -13.53
CA LEU A 194 18.28 -10.21 -13.08
C LEU A 194 18.83 -11.61 -12.78
N ILE A 195 18.68 -12.06 -11.54
CA ILE A 195 19.11 -13.38 -11.11
C ILE A 195 17.88 -14.30 -11.10
N VAL A 196 17.97 -15.38 -11.87
CA VAL A 196 16.98 -16.44 -11.88
C VAL A 196 17.16 -17.26 -10.60
N VAL A 197 16.16 -17.22 -9.73
CA VAL A 197 16.08 -18.11 -8.57
C VAL A 197 15.20 -19.29 -8.95
N ASP A 198 15.83 -20.40 -9.33
CA ASP A 198 15.12 -21.65 -9.61
C ASP A 198 14.52 -22.16 -8.30
N GLN A 199 13.19 -22.37 -8.27
CA GLN A 199 12.34 -22.85 -7.15
C GLN A 199 11.52 -21.79 -6.39
N SER A 200 11.49 -20.53 -6.82
CA SER A 200 10.46 -19.60 -6.35
C SER A 200 9.09 -20.00 -6.90
N PRO A 201 7.97 -19.80 -6.17
CA PRO A 201 6.62 -19.84 -6.76
C PRO A 201 6.47 -18.94 -7.99
N ASP A 202 7.34 -17.94 -8.11
CA ASP A 202 7.41 -16.96 -9.18
C ASP A 202 8.41 -17.32 -10.29
N SER A 203 8.96 -18.54 -10.27
CA SER A 203 9.86 -19.06 -11.31
C SER A 203 9.12 -19.41 -12.60
N ARG A 204 8.36 -18.45 -13.14
CA ARG A 204 7.52 -18.60 -14.34
C ARG A 204 7.39 -17.27 -15.08
N PRO A 205 7.09 -17.29 -16.39
CA PRO A 205 6.75 -16.07 -17.12
C PRO A 205 5.54 -15.34 -16.49
N PRO A 206 5.52 -13.99 -16.55
CA PRO A 206 4.41 -13.21 -16.03
C PRO A 206 3.13 -13.41 -16.86
N ALA A 207 2.05 -13.77 -16.18
CA ALA A 207 0.71 -13.89 -16.72
C ALA A 207 -0.04 -12.55 -16.59
N LEU A 208 -1.15 -12.39 -17.32
CA LEU A 208 -2.00 -11.20 -17.20
C LEU A 208 -2.47 -10.98 -15.75
N ASP A 209 -2.78 -12.07 -15.02
CA ASP A 209 -3.23 -12.01 -13.63
C ASP A 209 -2.20 -11.35 -12.69
N ASP A 210 -0.90 -11.53 -12.93
CA ASP A 210 0.16 -10.91 -12.12
C ASP A 210 0.12 -9.38 -12.25
N PHE A 211 -0.04 -8.87 -13.47
CA PHE A 211 -0.16 -7.43 -13.71
C PHE A 211 -1.43 -6.85 -13.09
N LEU A 212 -2.55 -7.59 -13.14
CA LEU A 212 -3.80 -7.16 -12.49
C LEU A 212 -3.63 -7.06 -10.98
N GLN A 213 -3.02 -8.07 -10.35
CA GLN A 213 -2.77 -8.08 -8.91
C GLN A 213 -1.81 -6.97 -8.48
N MET A 214 -0.71 -6.75 -9.22
CA MET A 214 0.21 -5.62 -8.97
C MET A 214 -0.51 -4.27 -9.08
N ASN A 215 -1.36 -4.10 -10.09
CA ASN A 215 -2.11 -2.86 -10.27
C ASN A 215 -3.10 -2.60 -9.11
N ILE A 216 -3.84 -3.62 -8.67
CA ILE A 216 -4.74 -3.53 -7.52
C ILE A 216 -3.95 -3.23 -6.23
N ALA A 217 -2.81 -3.88 -6.04
CA ALA A 217 -1.94 -3.64 -4.89
C ALA A 217 -1.44 -2.19 -4.85
N GLY A 218 -0.94 -1.66 -5.97
CA GLY A 218 -0.50 -0.27 -6.07
C GLY A 218 -1.63 0.74 -5.82
N LEU A 219 -2.85 0.48 -6.33
CA LEU A 219 -4.02 1.32 -6.03
C LEU A 219 -4.33 1.36 -4.53
N ARG A 220 -4.27 0.21 -3.85
CA ARG A 220 -4.44 0.15 -2.39
C ARG A 220 -3.33 0.94 -1.68
N THR A 221 -2.07 0.75 -2.07
CA THR A 221 -0.95 1.47 -1.46
C THR A 221 -1.11 2.98 -1.62
N ALA A 222 -1.51 3.46 -2.81
CA ALA A 222 -1.79 4.88 -3.03
C ALA A 222 -2.88 5.44 -2.10
N VAL A 223 -4.01 4.73 -1.95
CA VAL A 223 -5.08 5.11 -1.01
C VAL A 223 -4.55 5.18 0.43
N ARG A 224 -3.76 4.19 0.85
CA ARG A 224 -3.18 4.15 2.20
C ARG A 224 -2.20 5.29 2.45
N VAL A 225 -1.33 5.59 1.50
CA VAL A 225 -0.35 6.69 1.64
C VAL A 225 -1.05 8.04 1.79
N GLU A 226 -2.19 8.24 1.11
CA GLU A 226 -3.00 9.44 1.33
C GLU A 226 -3.55 9.53 2.77
N MET A 227 -4.05 8.42 3.33
CA MET A 227 -4.55 8.39 4.71
C MET A 227 -3.43 8.51 5.74
N LEU A 228 -2.23 7.98 5.44
CA LEU A 228 -1.06 8.02 6.32
C LEU A 228 -0.66 9.46 6.64
N ARG A 229 -0.97 10.45 5.79
CA ARG A 229 -0.65 11.86 6.03
C ARG A 229 -1.22 12.41 7.33
N SER A 230 -2.49 12.13 7.61
CA SER A 230 -3.09 12.59 8.87
C SER A 230 -2.54 11.83 10.07
N ALA A 231 -2.24 10.54 9.93
CA ALA A 231 -1.61 9.74 10.97
C ALA A 231 -0.22 10.26 11.34
N LEU A 232 0.64 10.56 10.36
CA LEU A 232 1.97 11.12 10.63
C LEU A 232 1.88 12.50 11.30
N ALA A 233 0.89 13.32 10.96
CA ALA A 233 0.70 14.63 11.58
C ALA A 233 0.42 14.56 13.09
N VAL A 234 -0.07 13.42 13.59
CA VAL A 234 -0.34 13.20 15.02
C VAL A 234 0.94 12.81 15.77
N HIS A 235 1.77 11.95 15.19
CA HIS A 235 2.89 11.32 15.91
C HIS A 235 4.27 11.88 15.58
N CYS A 236 4.44 12.47 14.41
CA CYS A 236 5.73 12.95 13.96
C CYS A 236 6.07 14.31 14.61
N PRO A 237 7.29 14.49 15.17
CA PRO A 237 7.76 15.79 15.66
C PRO A 237 7.59 16.88 14.60
N PHE A 238 7.21 18.08 15.05
CA PHE A 238 6.84 19.17 14.15
C PHE A 238 7.95 19.52 13.15
N GLU A 239 9.20 19.49 13.59
CA GLU A 239 10.41 19.71 12.80
C GLU A 239 10.63 18.64 11.71
N ASN A 240 10.12 17.41 11.91
CA ASN A 240 10.25 16.30 10.99
C ASN A 240 9.09 16.21 9.99
N LEU A 241 7.95 16.86 10.25
CA LEU A 241 6.77 16.81 9.38
C LEU A 241 7.05 17.18 7.92
N PRO A 242 7.83 18.22 7.58
CA PRO A 242 8.14 18.53 6.18
C PRO A 242 8.93 17.41 5.48
N ALA A 243 9.87 16.78 6.19
CA ALA A 243 10.63 15.66 5.65
C ALA A 243 9.75 14.43 5.47
N ALA A 244 8.90 14.12 6.46
CA ALA A 244 7.95 13.01 6.39
C ALA A 244 6.96 13.17 5.22
N ALA A 245 6.42 14.37 5.03
CA ALA A 245 5.56 14.69 3.89
C ALA A 245 6.28 14.49 2.54
N THR A 246 7.56 14.89 2.46
CA THR A 246 8.38 14.67 1.27
C THR A 246 8.56 13.18 0.96
N VAL A 247 8.81 12.36 1.98
CA VAL A 247 8.93 10.90 1.81
C VAL A 247 7.59 10.29 1.36
N GLN A 248 6.46 10.71 1.94
CA GLN A 248 5.14 10.27 1.47
C GLN A 248 4.88 10.62 0.00
N ASP A 249 5.22 11.85 -0.41
CA ASP A 249 5.04 12.29 -1.79
C ASP A 249 5.92 11.48 -2.76
N ILE A 250 7.08 11.01 -2.32
CA ILE A 250 7.94 10.11 -3.10
C ILE A 250 7.26 8.75 -3.28
N ILE A 251 6.75 8.14 -2.20
CA ILE A 251 6.03 6.86 -2.27
C ILE A 251 4.84 7.00 -3.21
N LEU A 252 3.96 8.00 -3.00
CA LEU A 252 2.76 8.19 -3.82
C LEU A 252 3.09 8.42 -5.30
N ARG A 253 4.18 9.13 -5.61
CA ARG A 253 4.63 9.34 -6.99
C ARG A 253 5.12 8.04 -7.62
N ASN A 254 5.80 7.17 -6.87
CA ASN A 254 6.21 5.85 -7.35
C ASN A 254 4.98 4.98 -7.63
N GLU A 255 4.00 4.94 -6.70
CA GLU A 255 2.75 4.21 -6.90
C GLU A 255 2.03 4.64 -8.18
N PHE A 256 1.86 5.94 -8.41
CA PHE A 256 1.21 6.42 -9.64
C PHE A 256 1.98 6.04 -10.90
N ARG A 257 3.32 6.06 -10.88
CA ARG A 257 4.12 5.62 -12.02
C ARG A 257 3.91 4.14 -12.30
N ASP A 258 3.82 3.33 -11.25
CA ASP A 258 3.71 1.88 -11.37
C ASP A 258 2.28 1.47 -11.77
N ILE A 259 1.25 2.07 -11.16
CA ILE A 259 -0.15 1.94 -11.60
C ILE A 259 -0.28 2.26 -13.09
N ALA A 260 0.32 3.37 -13.55
CA ALA A 260 0.26 3.75 -14.97
C ALA A 260 0.99 2.75 -15.86
N SER A 261 2.23 2.40 -15.51
CA SER A 261 3.06 1.50 -16.33
C SER A 261 2.44 0.11 -16.46
N ILE A 262 1.92 -0.43 -15.35
CA ILE A 262 1.24 -1.73 -15.34
C ILE A 262 -0.12 -1.65 -16.03
N GLY A 263 -0.87 -0.56 -15.86
CA GLY A 263 -2.14 -0.33 -16.58
C GLY A 263 -1.96 -0.33 -18.10
N ILE A 264 -0.86 0.27 -18.59
CA ILE A 264 -0.50 0.24 -20.02
C ILE A 264 -0.15 -1.17 -20.50
N LEU A 265 0.58 -1.96 -19.71
CA LEU A 265 0.86 -3.36 -20.03
C LEU A 265 -0.42 -4.19 -20.10
N ILE A 266 -1.34 -3.99 -19.16
CA ILE A 266 -2.66 -4.64 -19.17
C ILE A 266 -3.38 -4.28 -20.47
N GLU A 267 -3.50 -2.98 -20.81
CA GLU A 267 -4.17 -2.53 -22.03
C GLU A 267 -3.59 -3.18 -23.30
N ARG A 268 -2.27 -3.35 -23.37
CA ARG A 268 -1.60 -4.00 -24.51
C ARG A 268 -1.86 -5.50 -24.56
N ARG A 269 -1.76 -6.18 -23.42
CA ARG A 269 -1.93 -7.64 -23.34
C ARG A 269 -3.38 -8.09 -23.51
N VAL A 270 -4.34 -7.20 -23.30
CA VAL A 270 -5.74 -7.49 -23.55
C VAL A 270 -6.17 -7.24 -25.00
N HIS A 271 -5.27 -6.75 -25.87
CA HIS A 271 -5.59 -6.57 -27.27
C HIS A 271 -5.94 -7.91 -27.92
N GLY A 272 -7.17 -8.02 -28.44
CA GLY A 272 -7.72 -9.27 -29.00
C GLY A 272 -8.47 -10.16 -27.99
N LEU A 273 -8.57 -9.77 -26.72
CA LEU A 273 -9.52 -10.35 -25.78
C LEU A 273 -10.84 -9.59 -25.81
N GLU A 274 -11.94 -10.30 -25.58
CA GLU A 274 -13.26 -9.69 -25.42
C GLU A 274 -13.32 -8.90 -24.10
N ALA A 275 -13.94 -7.71 -24.12
CA ALA A 275 -14.01 -6.82 -22.96
C ALA A 275 -14.61 -7.49 -21.71
N VAL A 276 -15.59 -8.38 -21.91
CA VAL A 276 -16.24 -9.14 -20.84
C VAL A 276 -15.26 -10.04 -20.08
N ASP A 277 -14.25 -10.59 -20.76
CA ASP A 277 -13.30 -11.50 -20.13
C ASP A 277 -12.31 -10.73 -19.25
N ILE A 278 -11.94 -9.51 -19.64
CA ILE A 278 -11.04 -8.66 -18.87
C ILE A 278 -11.72 -8.19 -17.57
N SER A 279 -12.97 -7.73 -17.65
CA SER A 279 -13.74 -7.35 -16.45
C SER A 279 -13.86 -8.53 -15.48
N ARG A 280 -14.11 -9.74 -15.98
CA ARG A 280 -14.16 -10.95 -15.14
C ARG A 280 -12.83 -11.24 -14.43
N LEU A 281 -11.70 -11.03 -15.11
CA LEU A 281 -10.37 -11.20 -14.51
C LEU A 281 -10.14 -10.16 -13.40
N PHE A 282 -10.49 -8.89 -13.63
CA PHE A 282 -10.43 -7.85 -12.58
C PHE A 282 -11.36 -8.16 -11.40
N CYS A 283 -12.61 -8.56 -11.64
CA CYS A 283 -13.54 -8.94 -10.58
C CYS A 283 -12.96 -10.08 -9.74
N ARG A 284 -12.46 -11.15 -10.38
CA ARG A 284 -11.82 -12.26 -9.67
C ARG A 284 -10.62 -11.76 -8.86
N GLY A 285 -9.82 -10.88 -9.45
CA GLY A 285 -8.65 -10.32 -8.80
C GLY A 285 -8.98 -9.49 -7.55
N LEU A 286 -9.95 -8.57 -7.66
CA LEU A 286 -10.44 -7.77 -6.53
C LEU A 286 -11.10 -8.62 -5.45
N ARG A 287 -11.88 -9.64 -5.83
CA ARG A 287 -12.48 -10.57 -4.87
C ARG A 287 -11.44 -11.30 -4.04
N GLU A 288 -10.42 -11.87 -4.70
CA GLU A 288 -9.33 -12.57 -4.02
C GLU A 288 -8.52 -11.60 -3.14
N PHE A 289 -8.29 -10.39 -3.63
CA PHE A 289 -7.60 -9.35 -2.88
C PHE A 289 -8.38 -8.91 -1.64
N ASN A 290 -9.69 -8.72 -1.76
CA ASN A 290 -10.60 -8.39 -0.67
C ASN A 290 -10.62 -9.51 0.37
N ARG A 291 -10.67 -10.78 -0.09
CA ARG A 291 -10.60 -11.95 0.79
C ARG A 291 -9.30 -11.95 1.61
N ARG A 292 -8.14 -11.81 0.95
CA ARG A 292 -6.84 -11.73 1.65
C ARG A 292 -6.75 -10.55 2.62
N THR A 293 -7.25 -9.38 2.21
CA THR A 293 -7.23 -8.17 3.06
C THR A 293 -8.15 -8.31 4.27
N SER A 294 -9.29 -8.99 4.14
CA SER A 294 -10.18 -9.30 5.28
C SER A 294 -9.60 -10.33 6.25
N GLU A 295 -8.71 -11.20 5.76
CA GLU A 295 -8.00 -12.21 6.54
C GLU A 295 -6.70 -11.66 7.17
N GLU A 296 -6.13 -10.57 6.63
CA GLU A 296 -4.92 -9.91 7.13
C GLU A 296 -5.20 -9.20 8.47
N PRO A 297 -4.74 -9.75 9.62
CA PRO A 297 -5.17 -9.30 10.94
C PRO A 297 -4.58 -7.95 11.34
N ILE A 298 -3.48 -7.51 10.71
CA ILE A 298 -2.66 -6.42 11.24
C ILE A 298 -3.41 -5.09 11.23
N GLU A 299 -4.31 -4.86 10.27
CA GLU A 299 -4.98 -3.56 10.12
C GLU A 299 -6.15 -3.34 11.07
N PHE A 300 -6.79 -4.40 11.57
CA PHE A 300 -7.97 -4.26 12.43
C PHE A 300 -7.95 -5.11 13.69
N SER A 301 -7.07 -6.11 13.76
CA SER A 301 -7.04 -7.05 14.89
C SER A 301 -6.06 -6.64 15.99
N TYR A 302 -5.35 -5.51 15.94
CA TYR A 302 -4.44 -5.16 17.04
C TYR A 302 -5.18 -5.19 18.40
N HIS A 303 -6.38 -4.60 18.48
CA HIS A 303 -7.24 -4.71 19.65
C HIS A 303 -7.96 -6.06 19.81
N GLN A 304 -8.16 -6.84 18.75
CA GLN A 304 -8.85 -8.15 18.83
C GLN A 304 -7.92 -9.33 19.16
N ARG A 305 -6.65 -9.27 18.75
CA ARG A 305 -5.59 -10.25 19.03
C ARG A 305 -4.85 -9.95 20.33
N PHE A 306 -4.69 -8.68 20.67
CA PHE A 306 -3.91 -8.25 21.84
C PHE A 306 -4.78 -7.49 22.87
N GLY A 307 -6.11 -7.58 22.73
CA GLY A 307 -7.06 -7.02 23.69
C GLY A 307 -6.75 -7.46 25.12
N ASN A 308 -6.62 -6.45 25.98
CA ASN A 308 -6.26 -6.51 27.40
C ASN A 308 -4.75 -6.74 27.67
N TYR A 309 -3.93 -5.76 27.34
CA TYR A 309 -2.75 -5.47 28.18
C TYR A 309 -3.11 -4.31 29.12
N PRO A 310 -2.96 -4.50 30.45
CA PRO A 310 -3.35 -3.52 31.47
C PRO A 310 -2.53 -2.24 31.43
#